data_AF-A0A967WP67-F1
#
_entry.id   AF-A0A967WP67-F1
#
_cell.length_a   1.000
_cell.length_b   1.000
_cell.length_c   1.000
_cell.angle_alpha   90.00
_cell.angle_beta   90.00
_cell.angle_gamma   90.00
#
_symmetry.space_group_name_H-M   'P 1'
#
loop_
_entity.id
_entity.type
_entity.pdbx_description
1 polymer ?
#
loop_
_entity_poly.entity_id
_entity_poly.type
_entity_poly.pdbx_seq_one_letter_code
_entity_poly.pdbx_strand_id
1 'polypeptide(L)'
;DEERRWYRYHRLFADLLRQRLHREQGDLVPALHSRASKWYEQRGFIPEAVSHALEAGDDERAADLIEWTAWTTVMRGEVRTLRGWLDRLPSELERSRPQLGILYAWALALGGDLDS
;
A
#
# COMPACT_ATOMS: atom_id res chain seq x y z
N ASP A 1 -22.06 22.49 -13.28
CA ASP A 1 -22.37 21.39 -12.34
C ASP A 1 -22.36 20.01 -13.03
N GLU A 2 -21.55 19.84 -14.08
CA GLU A 2 -21.44 18.58 -14.86
C GLU A 2 -20.30 17.69 -14.37
N GLU A 3 -19.19 18.26 -13.89
CA GLU A 3 -18.05 17.49 -13.39
C GLU A 3 -18.42 16.58 -12.20
N ARG A 4 -19.22 17.07 -11.24
CA ARG A 4 -19.67 16.27 -10.09
C ARG A 4 -20.58 15.09 -10.49
N ARG A 5 -21.34 15.21 -11.58
CA ARG A 5 -22.20 14.14 -12.10
C ARG A 5 -21.38 13.06 -12.80
N TRP A 6 -20.38 13.47 -13.58
CA TRP A 6 -19.44 12.57 -14.24
C TRP A 6 -18.67 11.70 -13.23
N TYR A 7 -18.10 12.31 -12.18
CA TYR A 7 -17.40 11.58 -11.12
C TYR A 7 -18.32 10.62 -10.33
N ARG A 8 -19.60 10.97 -10.10
CA ARG A 8 -20.58 10.05 -9.47
C ARG A 8 -20.93 8.86 -10.36
N TYR A 9 -21.12 9.09 -11.66
CA TYR A 9 -21.39 8.00 -12.61
C TYR A 9 -20.19 7.07 -12.74
N HIS A 10 -18.98 7.60 -12.83
CA HIS A 10 -17.79 6.77 -12.86
C HIS A 10 -17.59 5.98 -11.57
N ARG A 11 -17.94 6.54 -10.41
CA ARG A 11 -17.90 5.80 -9.15
C ARG A 11 -18.92 4.66 -9.12
N LEU A 12 -20.17 4.90 -9.51
CA LEU A 12 -21.20 3.86 -9.62
C LEU A 12 -20.82 2.78 -10.64
N PHE A 13 -20.24 3.18 -11.78
CA PHE A 13 -19.75 2.25 -12.79
C PHE A 13 -18.55 1.44 -12.30
N ALA A 14 -17.60 2.07 -11.60
CA ALA A 14 -16.47 1.40 -10.98
C ALA A 14 -16.92 0.43 -9.87
N ASP A 15 -17.90 0.82 -9.05
CA ASP A 15 -18.46 -0.03 -8.00
C ASP A 15 -19.19 -1.23 -8.60
N LEU A 16 -19.93 -1.03 -9.70
CA LEU A 16 -20.61 -2.10 -10.43
C LEU A 16 -19.61 -3.04 -11.14
N LEU A 17 -18.54 -2.50 -11.73
CA LEU A 17 -17.43 -3.28 -12.30
C LEU A 17 -16.69 -4.07 -11.22
N ARG A 18 -16.40 -3.47 -10.06
CA ARG A 18 -15.79 -4.17 -8.92
C ARG A 18 -16.69 -5.29 -8.42
N GLN A 19 -17.98 -5.02 -8.21
CA GLN A 19 -18.93 -6.01 -7.74
C GLN A 19 -19.08 -7.17 -8.73
N ARG A 20 -19.06 -6.88 -10.03
CA ARG A 20 -19.13 -7.89 -11.09
C ARG A 20 -17.83 -8.69 -11.19
N LEU A 21 -16.68 -8.03 -11.10
CA LEU A 21 -15.37 -8.68 -11.07
C LEU A 21 -15.24 -9.62 -9.85
N HIS A 22 -15.62 -9.17 -8.66
CA HIS A 22 -15.61 -10.02 -7.47
C HIS A 22 -16.57 -11.21 -7.58
N ARG A 23 -17.72 -11.06 -8.26
CA ARG A 23 -18.69 -12.13 -8.45
C ARG A 23 -18.29 -13.15 -9.53
N GLU A 24 -17.69 -12.70 -10.62
CA GLU A 24 -17.42 -13.54 -11.79
C GLU A 24 -15.98 -14.04 -11.83
N GLN A 25 -15.01 -13.26 -11.34
CA GLN A 25 -13.56 -13.48 -11.49
C GLN A 25 -12.76 -12.93 -10.30
N GLY A 26 -13.18 -13.27 -9.07
CA GLY A 26 -12.52 -12.80 -7.84
C GLY A 26 -11.03 -13.11 -7.78
N ASP A 27 -10.60 -14.21 -8.40
CA ASP A 27 -9.20 -14.63 -8.51
C ASP A 27 -8.32 -13.65 -9.31
N LEU A 28 -8.91 -12.76 -10.11
CA LEU A 28 -8.17 -11.73 -10.85
C LEU A 28 -7.90 -10.46 -10.04
N VAL A 29 -8.57 -10.28 -8.90
CA VAL A 29 -8.41 -9.08 -8.07
C VAL A 29 -6.96 -8.88 -7.63
N PRO A 30 -6.25 -9.90 -7.09
CA PRO A 30 -4.82 -9.79 -6.79
C PRO A 30 -3.97 -9.38 -8.01
N ALA A 31 -4.24 -9.96 -9.18
CA ALA A 31 -3.50 -9.66 -10.40
C ALA A 31 -3.70 -8.20 -10.87
N LEU A 32 -4.91 -7.65 -10.71
CA LEU A 32 -5.18 -6.24 -11.02
C LEU A 32 -4.49 -5.31 -10.03
N HIS A 33 -4.50 -5.65 -8.74
CA HIS A 33 -3.77 -4.89 -7.72
C HIS A 33 -2.26 -4.91 -7.97
N SER A 34 -1.67 -6.06 -8.35
CA SER A 34 -0.26 -6.15 -8.74
C SER A 34 0.06 -5.27 -9.97
N ARG A 35 -0.81 -5.25 -10.98
CA ARG A 35 -0.66 -4.35 -12.15
C ARG A 35 -0.79 -2.88 -11.77
N ALA A 36 -1.73 -2.53 -10.90
CA ALA A 36 -1.90 -1.17 -10.41
C ALA A 36 -0.67 -0.72 -9.61
N SER A 37 -0.14 -1.58 -8.73
CA SER A 37 1.10 -1.32 -7.99
C SER A 37 2.24 -0.93 -8.94
N LYS A 38 2.48 -1.72 -9.99
CA LYS A 38 3.52 -1.45 -11.00
C LYS A 38 3.28 -0.14 -11.75
N TRP A 39 2.04 0.15 -12.11
CA TRP A 39 1.70 1.38 -12.82
C TRP A 39 1.92 2.64 -11.97
N TYR A 40 1.53 2.59 -10.69
CA TYR A 40 1.72 3.70 -9.75
C TYR A 40 3.20 3.91 -9.43
N GLU A 41 3.97 2.83 -9.26
CA GLU A 41 5.42 2.89 -9.08
C GLU A 41 6.10 3.62 -10.24
N GLN A 42 5.79 3.23 -11.48
CA GLN A 42 6.35 3.85 -12.70
C GLN A 42 6.03 5.35 -12.83
N ARG A 43 4.98 5.82 -12.17
CA ARG A 43 4.56 7.23 -12.16
C ARG A 43 5.04 8.00 -10.93
N GLY A 44 5.79 7.36 -10.02
CA GLY A 44 6.29 7.97 -8.80
C GLY A 44 5.25 8.11 -7.68
N PHE A 45 4.10 7.46 -7.80
CA PHE A 45 3.04 7.43 -6.79
C PHE A 45 3.25 6.23 -5.86
N ILE A 46 4.28 6.34 -5.04
CA ILE A 46 4.85 5.22 -4.30
C ILE A 46 3.93 4.77 -3.14
N PRO A 47 3.28 5.67 -2.38
CA PRO A 47 2.30 5.26 -1.37
C PRO A 47 1.17 4.40 -1.95
N GLU A 48 0.65 4.77 -3.11
CA GLU A 48 -0.39 4.02 -3.83
C GLU A 48 0.16 2.69 -4.35
N ALA A 49 1.40 2.67 -4.82
CA ALA A 49 2.08 1.45 -5.26
C ALA A 49 2.21 0.42 -4.12
N VAL A 50 2.60 0.86 -2.93
CA VAL A 50 2.67 0.03 -1.70
C VAL A 50 1.29 -0.47 -1.33
N SER A 51 0.29 0.42 -1.26
CA SER A 51 -1.08 0.01 -0.92
C SER A 51 -1.60 -1.06 -1.87
N HIS A 52 -1.40 -0.89 -3.18
CA HIS A 52 -1.83 -1.89 -4.15
C HIS A 52 -1.04 -3.20 -4.08
N ALA A 53 0.23 -3.19 -3.69
CA ALA A 53 0.98 -4.43 -3.47
C ALA A 53 0.43 -5.20 -2.25
N LEU A 54 0.15 -4.50 -1.15
CA LEU A 54 -0.47 -5.08 0.05
C LEU A 54 -1.87 -5.64 -0.23
N GLU A 55 -2.70 -4.94 -1.00
CA GLU A 55 -4.03 -5.44 -1.42
C GLU A 55 -3.94 -6.62 -2.41
N ALA A 56 -2.82 -6.76 -3.12
CA ALA A 56 -2.58 -7.93 -3.98
C ALA A 56 -2.14 -9.18 -3.18
N GLY A 57 -1.82 -9.04 -1.88
CA GLY A 57 -1.12 -10.07 -1.11
C GLY A 57 0.30 -10.35 -1.61
N ASP A 58 0.90 -9.38 -2.33
CA ASP A 58 2.26 -9.48 -2.84
C ASP A 58 3.22 -8.84 -1.82
N ASP A 59 3.39 -9.54 -0.69
CA ASP A 59 4.06 -9.01 0.50
C ASP A 59 5.56 -8.75 0.26
N GLU A 60 6.22 -9.58 -0.55
CA GLU A 60 7.62 -9.38 -0.96
C GLU A 60 7.79 -8.07 -1.73
N ARG A 61 6.90 -7.80 -2.69
CA ARG A 61 6.92 -6.54 -3.44
C ARG A 61 6.57 -5.35 -2.56
N ALA A 62 5.61 -5.49 -1.65
CA ALA A 62 5.28 -4.44 -0.71
C ALA A 62 6.50 -4.10 0.16
N ALA A 63 7.20 -5.11 0.67
CA ALA A 63 8.45 -4.94 1.42
C ALA A 63 9.52 -4.20 0.60
N ASP A 64 9.75 -4.58 -0.66
CA ASP A 64 10.72 -3.90 -1.54
C ASP A 64 10.39 -2.40 -1.69
N LEU A 65 9.12 -2.08 -1.95
CA LEU A 65 8.67 -0.69 -2.12
C LEU A 65 8.77 0.10 -0.81
N ILE A 66 8.44 -0.51 0.32
CA ILE A 66 8.54 0.10 1.65
C ILE A 66 10.01 0.39 1.97
N GLU A 67 10.91 -0.57 1.80
CA GLU A 67 12.35 -0.38 2.04
C GLU A 67 12.92 0.77 1.21
N TRP A 68 12.50 0.88 -0.05
CA TRP A 68 12.95 1.93 -0.95
C TRP A 68 12.40 3.32 -0.58
N THR A 69 11.15 3.41 -0.12
CA THR A 69 10.49 4.70 0.16
C THR A 69 10.61 5.16 1.62
N ALA A 70 10.90 4.26 2.56
CA ALA A 70 10.76 4.51 4.00
C ALA A 70 11.48 5.77 4.49
N TRP A 71 12.72 6.00 4.04
CA TRP A 71 13.47 7.19 4.44
C TRP A 71 12.78 8.49 3.98
N THR A 72 12.28 8.51 2.74
CA THR A 72 11.57 9.67 2.21
C THR A 72 10.23 9.91 2.92
N THR A 73 9.51 8.85 3.29
CA THR A 73 8.26 8.91 4.05
C THR A 73 8.49 9.45 5.46
N VAL A 74 9.56 8.99 6.13
CA VAL A 74 9.99 9.50 7.44
C VAL A 74 10.36 10.98 7.36
N MET A 75 11.16 11.39 6.37
CA MET A 75 11.55 12.80 6.20
C MET A 75 10.38 13.73 5.90
N ARG A 76 9.26 13.20 5.37
CA ARG A 76 8.01 13.94 5.18
C ARG A 76 7.13 14.00 6.43
N GLY A 77 7.54 13.37 7.54
CA GLY A 77 6.76 13.27 8.77
C GLY A 77 5.60 12.27 8.69
N GLU A 78 5.56 11.42 7.66
CA GLU A 78 4.49 10.46 7.40
C GLU A 78 4.70 9.12 8.13
N VAL A 79 5.25 9.19 9.35
CA VAL A 79 5.65 8.01 10.14
C VAL A 79 4.48 7.05 10.40
N ARG A 80 3.26 7.60 10.59
CA ARG A 80 2.04 6.79 10.74
C ARG A 80 1.71 5.96 9.49
N THR A 81 1.95 6.51 8.30
CA THR A 81 1.73 5.80 7.04
C THR A 81 2.72 4.64 6.91
N LEU A 82 4.00 4.90 7.20
CA LEU A 82 5.03 3.86 7.21
C LEU A 82 4.69 2.74 8.20
N ARG A 83 4.31 3.08 9.43
CA ARG A 83 3.89 2.09 10.44
C ARG A 83 2.70 1.26 9.96
N GLY A 84 1.67 1.91 9.41
CA GLY A 84 0.49 1.22 8.89
C GLY A 84 0.80 0.25 7.74
N TRP A 85 1.85 0.49 6.97
CA TRP A 85 2.32 -0.49 5.97
C TRP A 85 3.08 -1.65 6.60
N LEU A 86 3.98 -1.37 7.54
CA LEU A 86 4.75 -2.40 8.23
C LEU A 86 3.85 -3.34 9.05
N ASP A 87 2.85 -2.82 9.74
CA ASP A 87 1.88 -3.62 10.52
C ASP A 87 1.04 -4.56 9.65
N ARG A 88 1.01 -4.35 8.32
CA ARG A 88 0.31 -5.21 7.36
C ARG A 88 1.19 -6.31 6.76
N LEU A 89 2.51 -6.23 6.93
CA LEU A 89 3.41 -7.25 6.42
C LEU A 89 3.40 -8.50 7.33
N PRO A 90 3.58 -9.70 6.77
CA PRO A 90 3.72 -10.92 7.55
C PRO A 90 5.01 -10.91 8.37
N SER A 91 4.94 -11.41 9.61
CA SER A 91 6.08 -11.48 10.55
C SER A 91 7.26 -12.31 10.03
N GLU A 92 7.01 -13.20 9.06
CA GLU A 92 8.02 -13.98 8.35
C GLU A 92 9.01 -13.08 7.61
N LEU A 93 8.52 -11.99 7.01
CA LEU A 93 9.36 -11.03 6.28
C LEU A 93 10.23 -10.20 7.22
N GLU A 94 9.75 -9.90 8.42
CA GLU A 94 10.59 -9.22 9.43
C GLU A 94 11.80 -10.08 9.82
N ARG A 95 11.63 -11.40 9.85
CA ARG A 95 12.72 -12.35 10.16
C ARG A 95 13.69 -12.53 9.00
N SER A 96 13.22 -12.48 7.76
CA SER A 96 14.06 -12.65 6.57
C SER A 96 14.71 -11.34 6.09
N ARG A 97 14.15 -10.19 6.45
CA ARG A 97 14.59 -8.84 6.01
C ARG A 97 14.87 -7.94 7.22
N PRO A 98 16.12 -7.92 7.74
CA PRO A 98 16.50 -7.11 8.91
C PRO A 98 16.23 -5.61 8.76
N GLN A 99 16.22 -5.10 7.53
CA GLN A 99 15.94 -3.70 7.24
C GLN A 99 14.52 -3.31 7.65
N LEU A 100 13.52 -4.18 7.45
CA LEU A 100 12.14 -3.93 7.89
C LEU A 100 12.07 -3.75 9.41
N GLY A 101 12.78 -4.58 10.18
CA GLY A 101 12.84 -4.45 11.64
C GLY A 101 13.48 -3.13 12.10
N ILE A 102 14.54 -2.68 11.42
CA ILE A 102 15.15 -1.37 11.67
C ILE A 102 14.14 -0.25 11.38
N LEU A 103 13.45 -0.31 10.23
CA LEU A 103 12.42 0.66 9.87
C LEU A 103 11.28 0.70 10.88
N TYR A 104 10.87 -0.47 11.41
CA TYR A 104 9.88 -0.57 12.46
C TYR A 104 10.32 0.14 13.74
N ALA A 105 11.55 -0.13 14.20
CA ALA A 105 12.12 0.53 15.38
C ALA A 105 12.20 2.06 15.21
N TRP A 106 12.59 2.54 14.02
CA TRP A 106 12.58 3.96 13.70
C TRP A 106 11.18 4.55 13.67
N ALA A 107 10.20 3.85 13.11
CA ALA A 107 8.82 4.29 13.06
C ALA A 107 8.21 4.40 14.47
N LEU A 108 8.56 3.49 15.38
CA LEU A 108 8.20 3.58 16.80
C LEU A 108 8.90 4.76 17.50
N ALA A 109 10.21 4.88 17.34
CA ALA A 109 11.01 5.92 17.99
C ALA A 109 10.58 7.34 17.59
N LEU A 110 10.29 7.55 16.30
CA LEU A 110 9.83 8.84 15.77
C LEU A 110 8.32 9.06 15.93
N GLY A 111 7.54 7.98 16.04
CA GLY A 111 6.09 8.01 16.23
C GLY A 111 5.67 8.39 17.65
N GLY A 112 6.61 8.46 18.59
CA GLY A 112 6.34 8.82 19.98
C GLY A 112 5.85 7.66 20.85
N ASP A 113 5.81 6.42 20.34
CA ASP A 113 5.53 5.22 21.15
C ASP A 113 6.80 4.75 21.89
N LEU A 114 7.54 5.70 22.46
CA LEU A 114 8.58 5.45 23.45
C LEU A 114 8.04 5.78 24.85
N ASP A 115 6.87 5.24 25.20
CA ASP A 115 6.29 5.23 26.55
C ASP A 115 5.37 3.99 26.58
N SER A 116 5.43 3.02 27.49
CA SER A 116 5.90 2.96 28.88
C SER A 116 6.34 1.54 29.26
#